data_AF-A0A931YRF0-F1
#
_entry.id   AF-A0A931YRF0-F1
#
_cell.length_a   1.000
_cell.length_b   1.000
_cell.length_c   1.000
_cell.angle_alpha   90.00
_cell.angle_beta   90.00
_cell.angle_gamma   90.00
#
_symmetry.space_group_name_H-M   'P 1'
#
loop_
_entity.id
_entity.type
_entity.pdbx_description
1 polymer ?
#
loop_
_entity_poly.entity_id
_entity_poly.type
_entity_poly.pdbx_seq_one_letter_code
_entity_poly.pdbx_strand_id
1 'polypeptide(L)'
;MKFKLAFCFLSLFFTCFSQGSNSYAGEILDDGFLWLTKAEINEKFGKPTYLYAEEDPCRRYVFVLPENENALRATFLYDVVVHDFYNIKRETHDLEYRFYYGEDLSESKKIYRVKEYSIIFNDNPVALGKVANLVPEFKPAYECKKVFQERLLNYNNIRLIFVTERVNDLSKHIGSLHTDRDKDIKDWSLSYKVILCDGEPENVTENSMVKEIIVLVDGEYRIGKTANIFGSKLIKNPLQ
;
A
#
# COMPACT_ATOMS: atom_id res chain seq x y z
N MET A 1 47.31 -5.64 -63.11
CA MET A 1 48.11 -6.16 -61.98
C MET A 1 47.28 -5.98 -60.71
N LYS A 2 46.87 -7.08 -60.04
CA LYS A 2 46.37 -7.16 -58.62
C LYS A 2 45.01 -6.47 -58.32
N PHE A 3 44.02 -7.01 -57.61
CA PHE A 3 43.77 -8.26 -56.88
C PHE A 3 42.24 -8.45 -56.77
N LYS A 4 41.77 -9.71 -56.75
CA LYS A 4 40.39 -10.13 -56.44
C LYS A 4 40.01 -9.80 -54.99
N LEU A 5 38.73 -9.50 -54.71
CA LEU A 5 37.95 -10.26 -53.72
C LEU A 5 36.44 -9.95 -53.84
N ALA A 6 35.66 -10.99 -54.12
CA ALA A 6 34.24 -11.06 -53.85
C ALA A 6 34.04 -11.64 -52.44
N PHE A 7 33.01 -11.21 -51.69
CA PHE A 7 31.99 -12.10 -51.11
C PHE A 7 31.02 -11.39 -50.13
N CYS A 8 29.81 -11.98 -50.07
CA CYS A 8 28.79 -12.00 -49.00
C CYS A 8 27.90 -10.75 -48.83
N PHE A 9 26.67 -10.72 -49.35
CA PHE A 9 25.43 -11.37 -48.87
C PHE A 9 24.94 -10.95 -47.46
N LEU A 10 23.74 -10.36 -47.48
CA LEU A 10 22.60 -10.59 -46.58
C LEU A 10 22.71 -10.26 -45.08
N SER A 11 21.90 -9.25 -44.71
CA SER A 11 20.81 -9.31 -43.72
C SER A 11 21.10 -9.60 -42.24
N LEU A 12 20.44 -8.79 -41.39
CA LEU A 12 20.02 -9.04 -40.01
C LEU A 12 21.18 -9.09 -38.99
N PHE A 13 21.19 -8.38 -37.86
CA PHE A 13 20.12 -8.05 -36.95
C PHE A 13 20.39 -6.67 -36.32
N PHE A 14 19.41 -5.78 -36.40
CA PHE A 14 19.22 -4.76 -35.39
C PHE A 14 18.81 -5.49 -34.11
N THR A 15 19.72 -5.62 -33.16
CA THR A 15 19.39 -5.88 -31.76
C THR A 15 19.92 -4.73 -30.94
N CYS A 16 19.23 -3.59 -31.04
CA CYS A 16 19.14 -2.72 -29.87
C CYS A 16 18.54 -3.58 -28.77
N PHE A 17 19.37 -4.02 -27.82
CA PHE A 17 18.90 -4.32 -26.48
C PHE A 17 18.38 -3.00 -25.89
N SER A 18 17.16 -2.63 -26.26
CA SER A 18 16.30 -1.89 -25.35
C SER A 18 16.06 -2.86 -24.19
N GLN A 19 16.94 -2.80 -23.19
CA GLN A 19 16.51 -3.06 -21.82
C GLN A 19 15.35 -2.09 -21.61
N GLY A 20 14.13 -2.62 -21.72
CA GLY A 20 12.95 -1.93 -21.26
C GLY A 20 13.20 -1.62 -19.80
N SER A 21 13.56 -0.39 -19.51
CA SER A 21 13.15 0.22 -18.26
C SER A 21 11.63 0.13 -18.30
N ASN A 22 11.07 -0.88 -17.62
CA ASN A 22 9.67 -0.90 -17.27
C ASN A 22 9.48 0.30 -16.33
N SER A 23 9.34 1.47 -16.93
CA SER A 23 9.02 2.67 -16.21
C SER A 23 7.55 2.52 -15.82
N TYR A 24 7.31 1.99 -14.62
CA TYR A 24 5.98 1.97 -13.99
C TYR A 24 5.48 3.39 -13.65
N ALA A 25 6.24 4.43 -14.02
CA ALA A 25 5.87 5.83 -13.90
C ALA A 25 4.71 6.16 -14.87
N GLY A 26 3.50 5.76 -14.49
CA GLY A 26 2.27 6.04 -15.23
C GLY A 26 1.13 5.06 -14.95
N GLU A 27 1.41 3.88 -14.40
CA GLU A 27 0.37 2.95 -13.96
C GLU A 27 -0.04 3.32 -12.52
N ILE A 28 -1.34 3.48 -12.29
CA ILE A 28 -1.91 3.85 -10.99
C ILE A 28 -2.86 2.71 -10.60
N LEU A 29 -2.73 2.21 -9.36
CA LEU A 29 -3.67 1.23 -8.82
C LEU A 29 -5.04 1.89 -8.55
N ASP A 30 -6.09 1.09 -8.49
CA ASP A 30 -7.47 1.59 -8.39
C ASP A 30 -7.75 2.42 -7.10
N ASP A 31 -6.87 2.35 -6.09
CA ASP A 31 -6.93 3.20 -4.89
C ASP A 31 -6.44 4.65 -5.13
N GLY A 32 -5.63 4.87 -6.17
CA GLY A 32 -5.13 6.18 -6.57
C GLY A 32 -3.93 6.73 -5.81
N PHE A 33 -3.39 6.03 -4.81
CA PHE A 33 -2.26 6.50 -3.98
C PHE A 33 -1.06 5.57 -3.92
N LEU A 34 -1.26 4.26 -3.92
CA LEU A 34 -0.15 3.32 -3.90
C LEU A 34 0.79 3.59 -5.08
N TRP A 35 2.09 3.48 -4.81
CA TRP A 35 3.19 3.78 -5.73
C TRP A 35 3.41 5.24 -6.11
N LEU A 36 2.58 6.19 -5.66
CA LEU A 36 2.90 7.60 -5.79
C LEU A 36 4.19 7.95 -5.03
N THR A 37 4.97 8.85 -5.58
CA THR A 37 6.14 9.42 -4.91
C THR A 37 5.71 10.32 -3.76
N LYS A 38 6.62 10.52 -2.79
CA LYS A 38 6.43 11.51 -1.73
C LYS A 38 6.10 12.91 -2.26
N ALA A 39 6.71 13.31 -3.38
CA ALA A 39 6.43 14.60 -4.01
C ALA A 39 4.98 14.71 -4.53
N GLU A 40 4.47 13.66 -5.20
CA GLU A 40 3.09 13.62 -5.71
C GLU A 40 2.06 13.63 -4.59
N ILE A 41 2.34 12.96 -3.47
CA ILE A 41 1.50 13.03 -2.26
C ILE A 41 1.46 14.46 -1.71
N ASN A 42 2.62 15.12 -1.59
CA ASN A 42 2.69 16.49 -1.07
C ASN A 42 2.06 17.51 -2.02
N GLU A 43 2.10 17.27 -3.33
CA GLU A 43 1.38 18.08 -4.31
C GLU A 43 -0.14 17.97 -4.10
N LYS A 44 -0.65 16.76 -3.81
CA LYS A 44 -2.08 16.51 -3.61
C LYS A 44 -2.60 17.01 -2.26
N PHE A 45 -1.83 16.86 -1.19
CA PHE A 45 -2.30 17.13 0.18
C PHE A 45 -1.66 18.37 0.83
N GLY A 46 -0.65 18.97 0.18
CA GLY A 46 0.10 20.10 0.73
C GLY A 46 1.22 19.65 1.67
N LYS A 47 1.60 20.53 2.61
CA LYS A 47 2.60 20.22 3.64
C LYS A 47 2.00 19.23 4.65
N PRO A 48 2.69 18.13 5.01
CA PRO A 48 2.22 17.20 6.03
C PRO A 48 1.99 17.91 7.37
N THR A 49 1.02 17.44 8.15
CA THR A 49 0.77 17.92 9.51
C THR A 49 1.89 17.47 10.45
N TYR A 50 2.32 16.22 10.31
CA TYR A 50 3.44 15.66 11.05
C TYR A 50 4.33 14.82 10.13
N LEU A 51 5.58 14.71 10.51
CA LEU A 51 6.52 13.72 9.99
C LEU A 51 6.68 12.61 11.03
N TYR A 52 6.79 11.38 10.53
CA TYR A 52 6.92 10.19 11.34
C TYR A 52 8.08 9.33 10.85
N ALA A 53 8.85 8.73 11.76
CA ALA A 53 9.80 7.69 11.40
C ALA A 53 9.76 6.56 12.42
N GLU A 54 10.02 5.34 11.93
CA GLU A 54 10.11 4.13 12.73
C GLU A 54 11.40 3.36 12.50
N GLU A 55 11.92 2.81 13.59
CA GLU A 55 12.99 1.82 13.56
C GLU A 55 12.40 0.43 13.86
N ASP A 56 12.30 -0.41 12.83
CA ASP A 56 11.94 -1.82 12.94
C ASP A 56 13.22 -2.64 13.21
N PRO A 57 13.28 -3.60 14.18
CA PRO A 57 12.22 -4.14 15.05
C PRO A 57 12.02 -3.41 16.39
N CYS A 58 12.74 -2.31 16.63
CA CYS A 58 12.86 -1.68 17.94
C CYS A 58 11.64 -0.83 18.36
N ARG A 59 10.63 -0.65 17.49
CA ARG A 59 9.38 0.09 17.75
C ARG A 59 9.61 1.49 18.33
N ARG A 60 10.72 2.15 18.01
CA ARG A 60 10.88 3.58 18.29
C ARG A 60 10.14 4.35 17.23
N TYR A 61 9.02 4.97 17.63
CA TYR A 61 8.19 5.81 16.79
C TYR A 61 8.30 7.25 17.28
N VAL A 62 8.60 8.19 16.37
CA VAL A 62 8.75 9.62 16.71
C VAL A 62 7.97 10.46 15.73
N PHE A 63 7.10 11.32 16.25
CA PHE A 63 6.32 12.29 15.50
C PHE A 63 6.87 13.69 15.75
N VAL A 64 7.09 14.46 14.69
CA VAL A 64 7.52 15.86 14.78
C VAL A 64 6.75 16.73 13.78
N LEU A 65 6.73 18.04 14.01
CA LEU A 65 6.32 18.99 12.98
C LEU A 65 7.36 19.01 11.84
N PRO A 66 6.98 19.31 10.57
CA PRO A 66 7.90 19.14 9.45
C PRO A 66 9.14 20.03 9.49
N GLU A 67 9.08 21.20 10.11
CA GLU A 67 10.25 22.06 10.36
C GLU A 67 11.34 21.39 11.23
N ASN A 68 11.01 20.31 11.95
CA ASN A 68 11.90 19.57 12.83
C ASN A 68 12.42 18.26 12.20
N GLU A 69 12.35 18.08 10.88
CA GLU A 69 12.82 16.85 10.21
C GLU A 69 14.28 16.50 10.56
N ASN A 70 15.17 17.49 10.65
CA ASN A 70 16.56 17.26 11.02
C ASN A 70 16.69 16.66 12.44
N ALA A 71 15.86 17.11 13.37
CA ALA A 71 15.83 16.58 14.74
C ALA A 71 15.25 15.15 14.76
N LEU A 72 14.22 14.88 13.95
CA LEU A 72 13.68 13.53 13.77
C LEU A 72 14.77 12.57 13.31
N ARG A 73 15.48 12.90 12.22
CA ARG A 73 16.56 12.06 11.68
C ARG A 73 17.69 11.83 12.69
N ALA A 74 18.06 12.86 13.45
CA ALA A 74 19.09 12.77 14.49
C ALA A 74 18.71 11.86 15.68
N THR A 75 17.43 11.50 15.82
CA THR A 75 16.98 10.58 16.89
C THR A 75 17.34 9.12 16.60
N PHE A 76 17.60 8.78 15.34
CA PHE A 76 17.88 7.42 14.90
C PHE A 76 19.36 7.21 14.64
N LEU A 77 19.83 5.99 14.90
CA LEU A 77 21.25 5.62 14.69
C LEU A 77 21.58 5.42 13.20
N TYR A 78 20.57 5.15 12.39
CA TYR A 78 20.68 4.85 10.97
C TYR A 78 19.76 5.77 10.16
N ASP A 79 19.98 5.84 8.85
CA ASP A 79 19.04 6.52 7.96
C ASP A 79 17.70 5.78 7.99
N VAL A 80 16.65 6.52 8.34
CA VAL A 80 15.28 6.02 8.43
C VAL A 80 14.41 6.68 7.37
N VAL A 81 13.43 5.93 6.90
CA VAL A 81 12.41 6.49 6.00
C VAL A 81 11.52 7.42 6.80
N VAL A 82 11.35 8.65 6.31
CA VAL A 82 10.45 9.64 6.91
C VAL A 82 9.12 9.60 6.18
N HIS A 83 8.08 9.24 6.92
CA HIS A 83 6.69 9.11 6.52
C HIS A 83 5.91 10.41 6.75
N ASP A 84 4.82 10.55 6.01
CA ASP A 84 3.99 11.74 6.02
C ASP A 84 2.63 11.45 6.64
N PHE A 85 2.17 12.39 7.43
CA PHE A 85 0.90 12.33 8.12
C PHE A 85 0.10 13.58 7.81
N TYR A 86 -1.20 13.42 7.53
CA TYR A 86 -2.12 14.50 7.22
C TYR A 86 -3.39 14.39 8.07
N ASN A 87 -3.72 15.46 8.80
CA ASN A 87 -5.05 15.65 9.34
C ASN A 87 -5.93 16.33 8.30
N ILE A 88 -6.98 15.64 7.86
CA ILE A 88 -7.87 16.08 6.79
C ILE A 88 -9.29 16.09 7.32
N LYS A 89 -9.98 17.21 7.15
CA LYS A 89 -11.40 17.29 7.43
C LYS A 89 -12.19 16.99 6.17
N ARG A 90 -12.99 15.91 6.17
CA ARG A 90 -13.96 15.61 5.11
C ARG A 90 -15.36 15.63 5.72
N GLU A 91 -16.21 16.50 5.19
CA GLU A 91 -17.54 16.78 5.76
C GLU A 91 -17.46 17.12 7.26
N THR A 92 -18.04 16.30 8.13
CA THR A 92 -18.02 16.44 9.59
C THR A 92 -17.03 15.50 10.28
N HIS A 93 -16.16 14.82 9.54
CA HIS A 93 -15.21 13.85 10.09
C HIS A 93 -13.77 14.36 9.98
N ASP A 94 -13.05 14.30 11.09
CA ASP A 94 -11.61 14.47 11.10
C ASP A 94 -10.95 13.11 10.83
N LEU A 95 -10.26 13.06 9.69
CA LEU A 95 -9.56 11.90 9.18
C LEU A 95 -8.06 12.10 9.30
N GLU A 96 -7.37 11.01 9.56
CA GLU A 96 -5.93 10.99 9.62
C GLU A 96 -5.38 10.04 8.57
N TYR A 97 -4.69 10.61 7.58
CA TYR A 97 -4.01 9.86 6.53
C TYR A 97 -2.54 9.70 6.90
N ARG A 98 -2.07 8.45 6.95
CA ARG A 98 -0.66 8.11 7.17
C ARG A 98 -0.12 7.43 5.93
N PHE A 99 0.87 8.04 5.27
CA PHE A 99 1.53 7.47 4.10
C PHE A 99 2.88 6.88 4.48
N TYR A 100 3.01 5.57 4.32
CA TYR A 100 4.23 4.82 4.56
C TYR A 100 4.98 4.64 3.25
N TYR A 101 6.22 5.09 3.23
CA TYR A 101 7.07 5.05 2.05
C TYR A 101 8.03 3.86 2.10
N GLY A 102 8.30 3.28 0.94
CA GLY A 102 9.36 2.31 0.70
C GLY A 102 10.35 2.85 -0.31
N GLU A 103 11.59 2.33 -0.27
CA GLU A 103 12.60 2.65 -1.28
C GLU A 103 12.31 1.91 -2.58
N ASP A 104 12.16 2.66 -3.67
CA ASP A 104 12.10 2.11 -5.02
C ASP A 104 13.53 1.78 -5.49
N LEU A 105 13.89 0.49 -5.41
CA LEU A 105 15.20 -0.02 -5.80
C LEU A 105 15.34 -0.26 -7.32
N SER A 106 14.28 -0.02 -8.09
CA SER A 106 14.34 -0.18 -9.55
C SER A 106 15.07 0.97 -10.24
N GLU A 107 15.18 2.11 -9.57
CA GLU A 107 15.74 3.34 -10.11
C GLU A 107 17.16 3.60 -9.57
N SER A 108 17.98 4.27 -10.40
CA SER A 108 19.36 4.62 -10.03
C SER A 108 19.47 5.69 -8.93
N LYS A 109 18.37 6.41 -8.68
CA LYS A 109 18.25 7.42 -7.61
C LYS A 109 17.35 6.89 -6.52
N LYS A 110 17.66 7.23 -5.27
CA LYS A 110 16.83 6.91 -4.10
C LYS A 110 15.48 7.64 -4.22
N ILE A 111 14.45 6.94 -4.68
CA ILE A 111 13.09 7.42 -4.79
C ILE A 111 12.24 6.72 -3.74
N TYR A 112 11.42 7.49 -3.02
CA TYR A 112 10.50 6.98 -2.02
C TYR A 112 9.08 6.99 -2.56
N ARG A 113 8.43 5.84 -2.56
CA ARG A 113 7.06 5.65 -3.05
C ARG A 113 6.16 5.06 -1.97
N VAL A 114 4.87 5.38 -2.02
CA VAL A 114 3.88 4.84 -1.08
C VAL A 114 3.82 3.33 -1.25
N LYS A 115 4.15 2.59 -0.19
CA LYS A 115 4.01 1.12 -0.13
C LYS A 115 2.74 0.69 0.61
N GLU A 116 2.28 1.53 1.52
CA GLU A 116 1.12 1.33 2.36
C GLU A 116 0.62 2.71 2.80
N TYR A 117 -0.68 2.86 3.00
CA TYR A 117 -1.21 3.99 3.74
C TYR A 117 -2.37 3.57 4.62
N SER A 118 -2.62 4.31 5.69
CA SER A 118 -3.79 4.13 6.52
C SER A 118 -4.63 5.40 6.64
N ILE A 119 -5.92 5.19 6.89
CA ILE A 119 -6.92 6.21 7.11
C ILE A 119 -7.60 5.89 8.43
N ILE A 120 -7.43 6.76 9.42
CA ILE A 120 -7.99 6.60 10.76
C ILE A 120 -9.14 7.61 10.93
N PHE A 121 -10.26 7.13 11.46
CA PHE A 121 -11.43 7.95 11.79
C PHE A 121 -11.33 8.41 13.25
N ASN A 122 -10.86 9.64 13.49
CA ASN A 122 -10.49 10.10 14.84
C ASN A 122 -11.69 10.40 15.76
N ASP A 123 -12.74 11.03 15.22
CA ASP A 123 -13.80 11.60 16.06
C ASP A 123 -15.06 10.73 16.13
N ASN A 124 -15.43 10.12 15.01
CA ASN A 124 -16.70 9.41 14.87
C ASN A 124 -16.49 8.17 14.01
N PRO A 125 -16.89 6.97 14.48
CA PRO A 125 -16.85 5.78 13.66
C PRO A 125 -17.79 5.88 12.46
N VAL A 126 -17.36 5.31 11.34
CA VAL A 126 -18.13 5.31 10.10
C VAL A 126 -18.63 3.89 9.83
N ALA A 127 -19.92 3.74 9.53
CA ALA A 127 -20.47 2.45 9.15
C ALA A 127 -19.79 1.93 7.88
N LEU A 128 -19.43 0.64 7.85
CA LEU A 128 -18.70 -0.01 6.78
C LEU A 128 -19.28 0.28 5.39
N GLY A 129 -20.59 0.18 5.22
CA GLY A 129 -21.31 0.44 3.97
C GLY A 129 -21.36 1.92 3.54
N LYS A 130 -20.92 2.85 4.41
CA LYS A 130 -20.86 4.29 4.12
C LYS A 130 -19.43 4.80 3.95
N VAL A 131 -18.42 3.96 4.18
CA VAL A 131 -17.00 4.34 4.09
C VAL A 131 -16.68 4.97 2.74
N ALA A 132 -17.12 4.37 1.62
CA ALA A 132 -16.79 4.87 0.28
C ALA A 132 -17.38 6.25 -0.07
N ASN A 133 -18.36 6.72 0.70
CA ASN A 133 -18.88 8.09 0.54
C ASN A 133 -17.87 9.12 1.05
N LEU A 134 -17.17 8.78 2.13
CA LEU A 134 -16.18 9.64 2.79
C LEU A 134 -14.76 9.41 2.27
N VAL A 135 -14.45 8.16 1.89
CA VAL A 135 -13.17 7.67 1.39
C VAL A 135 -13.40 7.00 0.03
N PRO A 136 -13.48 7.76 -1.07
CA PRO A 136 -13.73 7.20 -2.40
C PRO A 136 -12.70 6.16 -2.84
N GLU A 137 -11.49 6.22 -2.27
CA GLU A 137 -10.40 5.29 -2.49
C GLU A 137 -10.75 3.87 -2.03
N PHE A 138 -11.74 3.71 -1.15
CA PHE A 138 -12.25 2.42 -0.68
C PHE A 138 -13.29 1.77 -1.62
N LYS A 139 -13.75 2.46 -2.67
CA LYS A 139 -14.77 1.93 -3.60
C LYS A 139 -14.46 0.54 -4.16
N PRO A 140 -13.21 0.19 -4.53
CA PRO A 140 -12.93 -1.15 -5.05
C PRO A 140 -13.21 -2.30 -4.06
N ALA A 141 -13.33 -2.03 -2.76
CA ALA A 141 -13.71 -3.04 -1.77
C ALA A 141 -15.12 -3.61 -1.99
N TYR A 142 -16.04 -2.84 -2.59
CA TYR A 142 -17.41 -3.30 -2.93
C TYR A 142 -17.40 -4.38 -4.02
N GLU A 143 -16.38 -4.40 -4.86
CA GLU A 143 -16.24 -5.34 -5.98
C GLU A 143 -15.48 -6.62 -5.58
N CYS A 144 -14.88 -6.65 -4.39
CA CYS A 144 -14.11 -7.80 -3.92
C CYS A 144 -15.02 -9.00 -3.69
N LYS A 145 -14.76 -10.12 -4.38
CA LYS A 145 -15.53 -11.37 -4.17
C LYS A 145 -15.08 -12.15 -2.92
N LYS A 146 -13.85 -11.91 -2.46
CA LYS A 146 -13.25 -12.59 -1.32
C LYS A 146 -12.96 -11.59 -0.22
N VAL A 147 -13.48 -11.88 0.96
CA VAL A 147 -13.23 -11.11 2.18
C VAL A 147 -12.82 -12.07 3.27
N PHE A 148 -11.66 -11.84 3.86
CA PHE A 148 -11.18 -12.61 5.01
C PHE A 148 -11.48 -11.84 6.29
N GLN A 149 -11.99 -12.53 7.29
CA GLN A 149 -12.20 -11.99 8.63
C GLN A 149 -11.21 -12.62 9.60
N GLU A 150 -10.58 -11.78 10.41
CA GLU A 150 -9.58 -12.15 11.40
C GLU A 150 -9.87 -11.44 12.72
N ARG A 151 -9.44 -12.05 13.84
CA ARG A 151 -9.47 -11.39 15.14
C ARG A 151 -8.05 -10.98 15.53
N LEU A 152 -7.82 -9.69 15.67
CA LEU A 152 -6.54 -9.15 16.12
C LEU A 152 -6.39 -9.41 17.62
N LEU A 153 -5.60 -10.43 17.99
CA LEU A 153 -5.47 -10.88 19.39
C LEU A 153 -5.03 -9.77 20.35
N ASN A 154 -4.13 -8.88 19.92
CA ASN A 154 -3.56 -7.83 20.77
C ASN A 154 -4.57 -6.71 21.09
N TYR A 155 -5.53 -6.45 20.21
CA TYR A 155 -6.49 -5.34 20.33
C TYR A 155 -7.93 -5.81 20.50
N ASN A 156 -8.17 -7.12 20.34
CA ASN A 156 -9.49 -7.74 20.34
C ASN A 156 -10.49 -7.15 19.31
N ASN A 157 -9.97 -6.51 18.25
CA ASN A 157 -10.75 -6.01 17.12
C ASN A 157 -10.92 -7.06 16.04
N ILE A 158 -11.99 -6.92 15.25
CA ILE A 158 -12.15 -7.64 14.00
C ILE A 158 -11.43 -6.88 12.89
N ARG A 159 -10.63 -7.60 12.10
CA ARG A 159 -10.04 -7.13 10.86
C ARG A 159 -10.69 -7.84 9.68
N LEU A 160 -11.21 -7.08 8.73
CA LEU A 160 -11.62 -7.58 7.41
C LEU A 160 -10.49 -7.31 6.42
N ILE A 161 -10.26 -8.23 5.48
CA ILE A 161 -9.30 -8.06 4.40
C ILE A 161 -10.03 -8.28 3.09
N PHE A 162 -10.31 -7.20 2.39
CA PHE A 162 -10.89 -7.21 1.05
C PHE A 162 -9.74 -7.30 0.05
N VAL A 163 -9.71 -8.38 -0.73
CA VAL A 163 -8.66 -8.64 -1.71
C VAL A 163 -9.28 -8.51 -3.11
N THR A 164 -8.73 -7.61 -3.91
CA THR A 164 -9.19 -7.41 -5.29
C THR A 164 -8.75 -8.59 -6.18
N GLU A 165 -9.55 -8.96 -7.19
CA GLU A 165 -9.17 -10.05 -8.10
C GLU A 165 -8.09 -9.65 -9.12
N ARG A 166 -7.90 -8.34 -9.33
CA ARG A 166 -6.98 -7.81 -10.33
C ARG A 166 -5.54 -7.89 -9.82
N VAL A 167 -4.78 -8.81 -10.39
CA VAL A 167 -3.32 -8.88 -10.26
C VAL A 167 -2.71 -8.21 -11.49
N ASN A 168 -2.11 -7.03 -11.34
CA ASN A 168 -1.40 -6.34 -12.42
C ASN A 168 0.11 -6.32 -12.17
N ASP A 169 0.88 -5.84 -13.14
CA ASP A 169 2.34 -5.87 -13.04
C ASP A 169 2.86 -4.90 -11.97
N LEU A 170 2.17 -3.76 -11.80
CA LEU A 170 2.46 -2.82 -10.71
C LEU A 170 2.25 -3.45 -9.33
N SER A 171 1.13 -4.13 -9.07
CA SER A 171 0.86 -4.76 -7.77
C SER A 171 1.90 -5.84 -7.47
N LYS A 172 2.25 -6.69 -8.45
CA LYS A 172 3.35 -7.65 -8.31
C LYS A 172 4.68 -6.97 -7.98
N HIS A 173 4.98 -5.85 -8.64
CA HIS A 173 6.20 -5.11 -8.39
C HIS A 173 6.26 -4.60 -6.94
N ILE A 174 5.22 -3.91 -6.48
CA ILE A 174 5.12 -3.41 -5.09
C ILE A 174 5.26 -4.56 -4.08
N GLY A 175 4.49 -5.65 -4.27
CA GLY A 175 4.51 -6.81 -3.37
C GLY A 175 5.89 -7.46 -3.27
N SER A 176 6.58 -7.60 -4.41
CA SER A 176 7.94 -8.18 -4.48
C SER A 176 9.02 -7.34 -3.80
N LEU A 177 8.82 -6.02 -3.70
CA LEU A 177 9.76 -5.10 -3.08
C LEU A 177 9.55 -4.96 -1.58
N HIS A 178 8.29 -4.93 -1.13
CA HIS A 178 7.96 -4.43 0.21
C HIS A 178 7.23 -5.41 1.13
N THR A 179 6.61 -6.47 0.61
CA THR A 179 5.73 -7.32 1.43
C THR A 179 6.39 -8.66 1.80
N ASP A 180 6.90 -9.40 0.82
CA ASP A 180 7.63 -10.64 1.08
C ASP A 180 8.70 -10.86 0.01
N ARG A 181 9.88 -11.34 0.44
CA ARG A 181 10.95 -11.76 -0.47
C ARG A 181 10.72 -13.17 -1.00
N ASP A 182 9.73 -13.89 -0.46
CA ASP A 182 9.28 -15.16 -0.98
C ASP A 182 8.77 -14.98 -2.42
N LYS A 183 9.63 -15.34 -3.36
CA LYS A 183 9.42 -15.19 -4.81
C LYS A 183 8.25 -16.04 -5.33
N ASP A 184 7.71 -16.92 -4.49
CA ASP A 184 6.62 -17.82 -4.87
C ASP A 184 5.23 -17.16 -4.79
N ILE A 185 5.12 -15.98 -4.15
CA ILE A 185 3.86 -15.21 -4.11
C ILE A 185 3.68 -14.48 -5.43
N LYS A 186 2.64 -14.86 -6.18
CA LYS A 186 2.36 -14.35 -7.54
C LYS A 186 1.00 -13.64 -7.64
N ASP A 187 0.23 -13.66 -6.58
CA ASP A 187 -1.14 -13.17 -6.47
C ASP A 187 -1.22 -11.81 -5.75
N TRP A 188 -0.12 -11.06 -5.75
CA TRP A 188 -0.06 -9.70 -5.24
C TRP A 188 -1.11 -8.80 -5.90
N SER A 189 -2.06 -8.33 -5.10
CA SER A 189 -3.19 -7.52 -5.55
C SER A 189 -3.46 -6.41 -4.55
N LEU A 190 -4.21 -5.40 -5.00
CA LEU A 190 -4.66 -4.33 -4.13
C LEU A 190 -5.57 -4.90 -3.04
N SER A 191 -5.30 -4.54 -1.78
CA SER A 191 -6.00 -5.05 -0.62
C SER A 191 -6.35 -3.94 0.36
N TYR A 192 -7.55 -4.04 0.94
CA TYR A 192 -8.07 -3.11 1.94
C TYR A 192 -8.28 -3.87 3.24
N LYS A 193 -7.48 -3.55 4.26
CA LYS A 193 -7.64 -4.08 5.61
C LYS A 193 -8.48 -3.09 6.41
N VAL A 194 -9.67 -3.50 6.81
CA VAL A 194 -10.58 -2.70 7.60
C VAL A 194 -10.56 -3.19 9.03
N ILE A 195 -10.17 -2.34 9.96
CA ILE A 195 -10.20 -2.61 11.40
C ILE A 195 -11.48 -2.01 11.96
N LEU A 196 -12.31 -2.87 12.54
CA LEU A 196 -13.57 -2.47 13.16
C LEU A 196 -13.35 -1.93 14.57
N CYS A 197 -14.28 -1.11 15.05
CA CYS A 197 -14.28 -0.59 16.41
C CYS A 197 -14.33 -1.70 17.46
N ASP A 198 -13.90 -1.36 18.68
CA ASP A 198 -13.87 -2.29 19.81
C ASP A 198 -15.30 -2.74 20.15
N GLY A 199 -15.48 -4.05 20.36
CA GLY A 199 -16.78 -4.62 20.73
C GLY A 199 -17.72 -4.96 19.56
N GLU A 200 -17.32 -4.72 18.32
CA GLU A 200 -18.10 -5.13 17.14
C GLU A 200 -18.33 -6.66 17.10
N PRO A 201 -19.55 -7.10 16.74
CA PRO A 201 -19.91 -8.51 16.74
C PRO A 201 -19.19 -9.29 15.62
N GLU A 202 -18.97 -10.58 15.85
CA GLU A 202 -18.40 -11.49 14.84
C GLU A 202 -19.22 -11.59 13.55
N ASN A 203 -20.52 -11.32 13.63
CA ASN A 203 -21.40 -11.22 12.47
C ASN A 203 -21.33 -9.80 11.90
N VAL A 204 -20.31 -9.58 11.08
CA VAL A 204 -20.04 -8.29 10.46
C VAL A 204 -21.07 -7.98 9.39
N THR A 205 -21.54 -6.73 9.36
CA THR A 205 -22.50 -6.23 8.36
C THR A 205 -22.04 -4.89 7.81
N GLU A 206 -22.73 -4.36 6.80
CA GLU A 206 -22.53 -2.98 6.33
C GLU A 206 -22.70 -1.90 7.42
N ASN A 207 -23.37 -2.23 8.53
CA ASN A 207 -23.56 -1.32 9.66
C ASN A 207 -22.44 -1.38 10.70
N SER A 208 -21.50 -2.32 10.56
CA SER A 208 -20.37 -2.43 11.48
C SER A 208 -19.51 -1.17 11.44
N MET A 209 -19.09 -0.70 12.61
CA MET A 209 -18.37 0.56 12.75
C MET A 209 -16.87 0.39 12.48
N VAL A 210 -16.33 1.25 11.61
CA VAL A 210 -14.94 1.22 11.16
C VAL A 210 -14.10 2.21 11.95
N LYS A 211 -12.93 1.75 12.42
CA LYS A 211 -11.92 2.54 13.12
C LYS A 211 -10.78 2.98 12.19
N GLU A 212 -10.32 2.08 11.35
CA GLU A 212 -9.16 2.29 10.49
C GLU A 212 -9.27 1.47 9.21
N ILE A 213 -8.76 2.05 8.11
CA ILE A 213 -8.57 1.35 6.83
C ILE A 213 -7.10 1.42 6.49
N ILE A 214 -6.49 0.28 6.20
CA ILE A 214 -5.11 0.18 5.73
C ILE A 214 -5.14 -0.36 4.31
N VAL A 215 -4.50 0.35 3.39
CA VAL A 215 -4.45 0.00 1.97
C VAL A 215 -3.01 -0.32 1.61
N LEU A 216 -2.82 -1.50 1.02
CA LEU A 216 -1.52 -2.02 0.63
C LEU A 216 -1.69 -3.06 -0.48
N VAL A 217 -0.57 -3.59 -0.96
CA VAL A 217 -0.57 -4.82 -1.77
C VAL A 217 -0.41 -6.04 -0.88
N ASP A 218 -1.34 -6.98 -1.03
CA ASP A 218 -1.37 -8.25 -0.31
C ASP A 218 -1.72 -9.41 -1.25
N GLY A 219 -1.54 -10.65 -0.79
CA GLY A 219 -1.84 -11.85 -1.57
C GLY A 219 -2.66 -12.84 -0.74
N GLU A 220 -3.62 -13.50 -1.37
CA GLU A 220 -4.42 -14.56 -0.73
C GLU A 220 -3.53 -15.68 -0.20
N TYR A 221 -2.47 -16.02 -0.94
CA TYR A 221 -1.50 -17.01 -0.52
C TYR A 221 -0.84 -16.64 0.83
N ARG A 222 -0.47 -15.36 1.02
CA ARG A 222 0.12 -14.87 2.28
C ARG A 222 -0.89 -14.94 3.42
N ILE A 223 -2.13 -14.47 3.17
CA ILE A 223 -3.23 -14.52 4.14
C ILE A 223 -3.47 -15.99 4.56
N GLY A 224 -3.55 -16.90 3.60
CA GLY A 224 -3.71 -18.34 3.82
C GLY A 224 -2.57 -18.96 4.62
N LYS A 225 -1.31 -18.60 4.34
CA LYS A 225 -0.15 -19.03 5.15
C LYS A 225 -0.28 -18.62 6.62
N THR A 226 -0.84 -17.44 6.88
CA THR A 226 -1.00 -16.91 8.24
C THR A 226 -2.36 -17.25 8.89
N ALA A 227 -3.23 -17.98 8.18
CA ALA A 227 -4.61 -18.19 8.61
C ALA A 227 -4.74 -18.90 9.96
N ASN A 228 -3.87 -19.89 10.22
CA ASN A 228 -3.86 -20.61 11.50
C ASN A 228 -3.46 -19.73 12.69
N ILE A 229 -2.68 -18.68 12.45
CA ILE A 229 -2.20 -17.76 13.49
C ILE A 229 -3.28 -16.73 13.84
N PHE A 230 -3.94 -16.19 12.81
CA PHE A 230 -4.94 -15.12 12.98
C PHE A 230 -6.39 -15.60 13.00
N GLY A 231 -6.61 -16.92 12.84
CA GLY A 231 -7.95 -17.50 12.73
C GLY A 231 -8.71 -17.01 11.49
N SER A 232 -7.99 -16.74 10.39
CA SER A 232 -8.57 -16.12 9.19
C SER A 232 -9.65 -17.01 8.58
N LYS A 233 -10.86 -16.47 8.43
CA LYS A 233 -12.00 -17.15 7.83
C LYS A 233 -12.48 -16.39 6.60
N LEU A 234 -12.77 -17.11 5.51
CA LEU A 234 -13.40 -16.53 4.34
C LEU A 234 -14.90 -16.29 4.65
N ILE A 235 -15.40 -15.08 4.38
CA ILE A 235 -16.79 -14.70 4.56
C ILE A 235 -17.38 -14.12 3.25
N LYS A 236 -18.71 -14.00 3.18
CA LYS A 236 -19.36 -13.21 2.12
C LYS A 236 -18.94 -11.75 2.31
N ASN A 237 -18.73 -11.02 1.21
CA ASN A 237 -18.51 -9.58 1.26
C ASN A 237 -19.71 -8.90 1.96
N PRO A 238 -19.52 -8.24 3.12
CA PRO A 238 -20.61 -7.58 3.86
C PRO A 238 -21.11 -6.29 3.18
N LEU A 239 -20.48 -5.86 2.09
CA LEU A 239 -20.87 -4.73 1.25
C LEU A 239 -21.78 -5.15 0.06
N GLN A 240 -22.15 -6.44 -0.01
CA GLN A 240 -22.94 -7.06 -1.10
C GLN A 240 -24.14 -7.87 -0.58
#